data_AF-A0A662IW78-F1
#
_entry.id   AF-A0A662IW78-F1
#
_cell.length_a   1.000
_cell.length_b   1.000
_cell.length_c   1.000
_cell.angle_alpha   90.00
_cell.angle_beta   90.00
_cell.angle_gamma   90.00
#
_symmetry.space_group_name_H-M   'P 1'
#
loop_
_entity.id
_entity.type
_entity.pdbx_description
1 polymer ?
#
loop_
_entity_poly.entity_id
_entity_poly.type
_entity_poly.pdbx_seq_one_letter_code
_entity_poly.pdbx_strand_id
1 'polypeptide(L)'
;MDLEVQTLCIFEDQGYSKLFPLTYVRAPFELVCGFKTLMEMAVERIKPSKTVLVVRDYLRSKVQERYGLEVNDVEVEGDTLLLNGRVVLDDNSFRAISELRRGQALVKGDVLLALKVGEGVARGVIANRVFRADLAKSLAEVKQADLEVIEH
;
A
#
# COMPACT_ATOMS: atom_id res chain seq x y z
N MET A 1 12.94 10.19 12.55
CA MET A 1 12.28 8.90 12.85
C MET A 1 12.40 8.09 11.59
N ASP A 2 13.17 7.01 11.64
CA ASP A 2 13.36 6.16 10.48
C ASP A 2 12.30 5.07 10.54
N LEU A 3 11.45 5.01 9.51
CA LEU A 3 10.51 3.91 9.33
C LEU A 3 11.33 2.67 8.96
N GLU A 4 11.67 1.85 9.95
CA GLU A 4 12.39 0.61 9.69
C GLU A 4 11.40 -0.46 9.19
N VAL A 5 11.46 -0.72 7.88
CA VAL A 5 10.71 -1.77 7.18
C VAL A 5 11.61 -2.39 6.11
N GLN A 6 11.63 -3.73 6.04
CA GLN A 6 12.38 -4.45 5.01
C GLN A 6 11.58 -4.47 3.70
N THR A 7 10.26 -4.69 3.80
CA THR A 7 9.38 -4.78 2.64
C THR A 7 8.31 -3.68 2.63
N LEU A 8 8.13 -3.04 1.48
CA LEU A 8 6.97 -2.22 1.18
C LEU A 8 6.06 -2.98 0.21
N CYS A 9 4.85 -3.31 0.65
CA CYS A 9 3.79 -3.84 -0.21
C CYS A 9 2.84 -2.71 -0.58
N ILE A 10 2.73 -2.38 -1.87
CA ILE A 10 1.79 -1.35 -2.35
C ILE A 10 0.60 -2.06 -2.98
N PHE A 11 -0.60 -1.85 -2.42
CA PHE A 11 -1.79 -2.59 -2.83
C PHE A 11 -2.86 -1.71 -3.46
N GLU A 12 -3.51 -2.26 -4.49
CA GLU A 12 -4.74 -1.73 -5.08
C GLU A 12 -5.95 -2.22 -4.27
N ASP A 13 -6.75 -1.29 -3.75
CA ASP A 13 -8.03 -1.58 -3.10
C ASP A 13 -9.21 -1.29 -4.04
N GLN A 14 -10.43 -1.63 -3.62
CA GLN A 14 -11.64 -1.45 -4.45
C GLN A 14 -11.94 0.01 -4.85
N GLY A 15 -11.32 0.97 -4.17
CA GLY A 15 -11.42 2.39 -4.51
C GLY A 15 -10.79 2.74 -5.87
N TYR A 16 -10.03 1.83 -6.50
CA TYR A 16 -9.56 2.00 -7.87
C TYR A 16 -10.69 2.36 -8.84
N SER A 17 -11.90 1.84 -8.61
CA SER A 17 -13.06 2.01 -9.50
C SER A 17 -13.57 3.45 -9.53
N LYS A 18 -13.38 4.22 -8.46
CA LYS A 18 -13.69 5.65 -8.41
C LYS A 18 -12.78 6.47 -9.32
N LEU A 19 -11.62 5.92 -9.69
CA LEU A 19 -10.60 6.60 -10.50
C LEU A 19 -10.71 6.22 -11.99
N PHE A 20 -11.78 5.56 -12.41
CA PHE A 20 -12.04 5.38 -13.83
C PHE A 20 -12.25 6.73 -14.52
N PRO A 21 -11.72 6.91 -15.75
CA PRO A 21 -11.09 5.90 -16.61
C PRO A 21 -9.58 5.69 -16.37
N LEU A 22 -8.94 6.46 -15.49
CA LEU A 22 -7.49 6.49 -15.30
C LEU A 22 -6.91 5.13 -14.89
N THR A 23 -7.71 4.31 -14.19
CA THR A 23 -7.32 3.00 -13.65
C THR A 23 -7.86 1.81 -14.46
N TYR A 24 -8.26 1.98 -15.74
CA TYR A 24 -8.65 0.83 -16.58
C TYR A 24 -7.49 -0.13 -16.84
N VAL A 25 -6.32 0.43 -17.19
CA VAL A 25 -5.10 -0.33 -17.56
C VAL A 25 -3.92 -0.05 -16.63
N ARG A 26 -4.20 0.62 -15.52
CA ARG A 26 -3.24 1.02 -14.49
C ARG A 26 -3.84 0.81 -13.11
N ALA A 27 -3.00 0.51 -12.13
CA ALA A 27 -3.32 0.59 -10.72
C ALA A 27 -3.22 2.05 -10.24
N PRO A 28 -3.92 2.43 -9.15
CA PRO A 28 -3.88 3.80 -8.62
C PRO A 28 -2.48 4.30 -8.31
N PHE A 29 -1.58 3.42 -7.84
CA PHE A 29 -0.21 3.82 -7.49
C PHE A 29 0.64 4.24 -8.69
N GLU A 30 0.21 3.90 -9.92
CA GLU A 30 0.85 4.30 -11.18
C GLU A 30 0.39 5.69 -11.67
N LEU A 31 -0.54 6.34 -10.96
CA LEU A 31 -1.01 7.68 -11.29
C LEU A 31 0.01 8.73 -10.84
N VAL A 32 0.22 9.73 -11.69
CA VAL A 32 1.12 10.86 -11.43
C VAL A 32 0.41 11.87 -10.53
N CYS A 33 1.06 12.22 -9.41
CA CYS A 33 0.67 13.29 -8.50
C CYS A 33 1.79 14.34 -8.45
N GLY A 34 1.61 15.44 -9.17
CA GLY A 34 2.68 16.41 -9.42
C GLY A 34 3.66 15.89 -10.46
N PHE A 35 4.89 15.54 -10.05
CA PHE A 35 5.97 15.11 -10.94
C PHE A 35 6.39 13.65 -10.75
N LYS A 36 5.79 12.95 -9.79
CA LYS A 36 6.05 11.53 -9.47
C LYS A 36 4.76 10.75 -9.47
N THR A 37 4.85 9.46 -9.74
CA THR A 37 3.80 8.51 -9.39
C THR A 37 3.69 8.35 -7.87
N LEU A 38 2.53 7.91 -7.39
CA LEU A 38 2.35 7.60 -5.97
C LEU A 38 3.32 6.49 -5.51
N MET A 39 3.60 5.51 -6.37
CA MET A 39 4.59 4.46 -6.12
C MET A 39 6.00 5.02 -5.95
N GLU A 40 6.46 5.88 -6.86
CA GLU A 40 7.79 6.53 -6.77
C GLU A 40 7.90 7.37 -5.49
N MET A 41 6.86 8.16 -5.19
CA MET A 41 6.80 8.93 -3.95
C MET A 41 6.92 8.05 -2.71
N ALA A 42 6.24 6.89 -2.71
CA ALA A 42 6.29 5.95 -1.61
C ALA A 42 7.69 5.30 -1.44
N VAL A 43 8.25 4.75 -2.52
CA VAL A 43 9.53 4.06 -2.50
C VAL A 43 10.67 5.00 -2.10
N GLU A 44 10.70 6.23 -2.62
CA GLU A 44 11.77 7.17 -2.30
C GLU A 44 11.75 7.68 -0.84
N ARG A 45 10.56 7.88 -0.27
CA ARG A 45 10.40 8.32 1.12
C ARG A 45 10.65 7.18 2.11
N ILE A 46 10.16 5.98 1.81
CA ILE A 46 10.25 4.82 2.71
C ILE A 46 11.61 4.12 2.61
N LYS A 47 12.21 4.08 1.41
CA LYS A 47 13.48 3.41 1.12
C LYS A 47 13.53 1.94 1.59
N PRO A 48 12.55 1.11 1.20
CA PRO A 48 12.53 -0.30 1.59
C PRO A 48 13.62 -1.09 0.85
N SER A 49 14.07 -2.20 1.44
CA SER A 49 14.97 -3.14 0.74
C SER A 49 14.25 -3.90 -0.38
N LYS A 50 12.95 -4.13 -0.23
CA LYS A 50 12.10 -4.85 -1.19
C LYS A 50 10.78 -4.14 -1.41
N THR A 51 10.31 -4.10 -2.65
CA THR A 51 8.97 -3.60 -3.00
C THR A 51 8.17 -4.70 -3.68
N VAL A 52 6.94 -4.91 -3.22
CA VAL A 52 5.98 -5.87 -3.78
C VAL A 52 4.71 -5.12 -4.16
N LEU A 53 4.13 -5.44 -5.31
CA LEU A 53 2.91 -4.81 -5.79
C LEU A 53 1.73 -5.78 -5.75
N VAL A 54 0.55 -5.24 -5.49
CA VAL A 54 -0.69 -6.02 -5.42
C VAL A 54 -1.74 -5.30 -6.25
N VAL A 55 -2.24 -5.95 -7.30
CA VAL A 55 -3.19 -5.42 -8.28
C VAL A 55 -4.25 -6.45 -8.66
N ARG A 56 -5.29 -6.02 -9.37
CA ARG A 56 -6.24 -6.93 -10.06
C ARG A 56 -5.51 -7.92 -10.96
N ASP A 57 -5.99 -9.17 -11.01
CA ASP A 57 -5.26 -10.27 -11.65
C ASP A 57 -4.92 -10.03 -13.13
N TYR A 58 -5.82 -9.42 -13.89
CA TYR A 58 -5.58 -9.13 -15.31
C TYR A 58 -4.48 -8.07 -15.54
N LEU A 59 -4.15 -7.25 -14.53
CA LEU A 59 -3.06 -6.28 -14.60
C LEU A 59 -1.70 -6.91 -14.24
N ARG A 60 -1.68 -8.07 -13.59
CA ARG A 60 -0.46 -8.69 -13.03
C ARG A 60 0.69 -8.70 -14.04
N SER A 61 0.49 -9.35 -15.19
CA SER A 61 1.55 -9.50 -16.19
C SER A 61 2.04 -8.16 -16.75
N LYS A 62 1.14 -7.20 -16.96
CA LYS A 62 1.48 -5.88 -17.50
C LYS A 62 2.25 -5.02 -16.49
N VAL A 63 1.84 -5.05 -15.22
CA VAL A 63 2.51 -4.31 -14.16
C VAL A 63 3.89 -4.92 -13.90
N GLN A 64 4.00 -6.25 -13.92
CA GLN A 64 5.29 -6.95 -13.80
C GLN A 64 6.23 -6.61 -14.96
N GLU A 65 5.73 -6.59 -16.20
CA GLU A 65 6.50 -6.16 -17.37
C GLU A 65 6.98 -4.70 -17.25
N ARG A 66 6.14 -3.78 -16.75
CA ARG A 66 6.49 -2.36 -16.61
C ARG A 66 7.58 -2.09 -15.56
N TYR A 67 7.57 -2.82 -14.46
CA TYR A 67 8.40 -2.47 -13.29
C TYR A 67 9.46 -3.51 -12.93
N GLY A 68 9.35 -4.75 -13.42
CA GLY A 68 10.26 -5.85 -13.05
C GLY A 68 10.18 -6.23 -11.56
N LEU A 69 9.09 -5.89 -10.89
CA LEU A 69 8.84 -6.18 -9.47
C LEU A 69 7.97 -7.43 -9.30
N GLU A 70 7.94 -7.97 -8.08
CA GLU A 70 6.99 -9.00 -7.68
C GLU A 70 5.57 -8.41 -7.68
N VAL A 71 4.63 -9.10 -8.34
CA VAL A 71 3.24 -8.61 -8.50
C VAL A 71 2.25 -9.73 -8.19
N ASN A 72 1.41 -9.50 -7.18
CA ASN A 72 0.47 -10.48 -6.62
C ASN A 72 1.14 -11.72 -6.01
N ASP A 73 2.42 -11.60 -5.66
CA ASP A 73 3.19 -12.66 -5.01
C ASP A 73 3.32 -12.37 -3.51
N VAL A 74 3.46 -13.43 -2.70
CA VAL A 74 3.56 -13.34 -1.24
C VAL A 74 5.01 -13.29 -0.75
N GLU A 75 5.94 -13.01 -1.66
CA GLU A 75 7.38 -12.99 -1.38
C GLU A 75 7.79 -11.70 -0.67
N VAL A 76 7.48 -11.63 0.62
CA VAL A 76 7.86 -10.54 1.53
C VAL A 76 8.92 -11.00 2.53
N GLU A 77 9.71 -10.05 3.02
CA GLU A 77 10.81 -10.26 3.97
C GLU A 77 10.67 -9.32 5.17
N GLY A 78 10.85 -9.86 6.38
CA GLY A 78 10.94 -9.06 7.60
C GLY A 78 9.69 -8.26 7.94
N ASP A 79 9.87 -7.09 8.56
CA ASP A 79 8.77 -6.15 8.79
C ASP A 79 8.29 -5.56 7.47
N THR A 80 6.99 -5.69 7.26
CA THR A 80 6.32 -5.26 6.04
C THR A 80 5.35 -4.13 6.36
N LEU A 81 5.48 -3.04 5.62
CA LEU A 81 4.44 -2.02 5.51
C LEU A 81 3.58 -2.33 4.29
N LEU A 82 2.30 -2.59 4.50
CA LEU A 82 1.30 -2.59 3.44
C LEU A 82 0.73 -1.18 3.32
N LEU A 83 0.90 -0.56 2.17
CA LEU A 83 0.46 0.81 1.87
C LEU A 83 -0.59 0.79 0.75
N ASN A 84 -1.70 1.48 0.97
CA ASN A 84 -2.71 1.63 -0.05
C ASN A 84 -2.19 2.49 -1.20
N GLY A 85 -2.30 1.99 -2.43
CA GLY A 85 -1.80 2.64 -3.63
C GLY A 85 -2.51 3.95 -3.99
N ARG A 86 -3.56 4.33 -3.27
CA ARG A 86 -4.22 5.64 -3.40
C ARG A 86 -3.69 6.70 -2.43
N VAL A 87 -2.87 6.35 -1.44
CA VAL A 87 -2.35 7.31 -0.46
C VAL A 87 -1.33 8.23 -1.11
N VAL A 88 -1.50 9.54 -0.94
CA VAL A 88 -0.48 10.53 -1.29
C VAL A 88 0.49 10.62 -0.12
N LEU A 89 1.69 10.05 -0.30
CA LEU A 89 2.68 9.98 0.78
C LEU A 89 3.42 11.32 0.97
N ASP A 90 2.73 12.41 1.27
CA ASP A 90 3.28 13.71 1.66
C ASP A 90 3.96 13.72 3.05
N ASP A 91 4.35 14.89 3.56
CA ASP A 91 5.04 14.99 4.86
C ASP A 91 4.13 14.60 6.05
N ASN A 92 2.83 14.86 5.97
CA ASN A 92 1.88 14.55 7.03
C ASN A 92 1.63 13.03 7.10
N SER A 93 1.28 12.43 5.98
CA SER A 93 1.10 10.99 5.85
C SER A 93 2.38 10.21 6.15
N PHE A 94 3.55 10.69 5.70
CA PHE A 94 4.83 10.06 6.03
C PHE A 94 5.10 10.06 7.54
N ARG A 95 4.82 11.17 8.24
CA ARG A 95 4.96 11.22 9.72
C ARG A 95 4.04 10.20 10.39
N ALA A 96 2.75 10.19 10.04
CA ALA A 96 1.78 9.26 10.62
C ALA A 96 2.15 7.79 10.36
N ILE A 97 2.61 7.47 9.15
CA ILE A 97 3.04 6.11 8.77
C ILE A 97 4.35 5.74 9.47
N SER A 98 5.29 6.67 9.64
CA SER A 98 6.57 6.43 10.32
C SER A 98 6.40 6.11 11.82
N GLU A 99 5.30 6.56 12.43
CA GLU A 99 4.95 6.28 13.82
C GLU A 99 4.23 4.93 14.01
N LEU A 100 3.85 4.23 12.93
CA LEU A 100 3.21 2.92 13.01
C LEU A 100 4.16 1.88 13.63
N ARG A 101 3.66 1.19 14.66
CA ARG A 101 4.31 0.01 15.23
C ARG A 101 3.79 -1.26 14.57
N ARG A 102 4.56 -2.35 14.69
CA ARG A 102 4.10 -3.69 14.27
C ARG A 102 2.76 -4.02 14.97
N GLY A 103 1.80 -4.50 14.19
CA GLY A 103 0.44 -4.79 14.67
C GLY A 103 -0.48 -3.57 14.71
N GLN A 104 -0.13 -2.46 14.05
CA GLN A 104 -0.97 -1.27 13.95
C GLN A 104 -1.34 -0.95 12.50
N ALA A 105 -2.53 -0.36 12.34
CA ALA A 105 -3.06 0.10 11.06
C ALA A 105 -3.58 1.53 11.15
N LEU A 106 -3.46 2.28 10.04
CA LEU A 106 -4.13 3.55 9.82
C LEU A 106 -5.33 3.35 8.88
N VAL A 107 -6.47 3.94 9.22
CA VAL A 107 -7.69 3.88 8.41
C VAL A 107 -8.33 5.26 8.27
N LYS A 108 -9.08 5.46 7.19
CA LYS A 108 -9.98 6.60 6.98
C LYS A 108 -11.35 6.06 6.59
N GLY A 109 -12.31 6.10 7.52
CA GLY A 109 -13.60 5.44 7.31
C GLY A 109 -13.42 3.93 7.12
N ASP A 110 -13.80 3.39 5.96
CA ASP A 110 -13.65 1.97 5.59
C ASP A 110 -12.37 1.67 4.80
N VAL A 111 -11.58 2.70 4.48
CA VAL A 111 -10.34 2.58 3.71
C VAL A 111 -9.19 2.23 4.64
N LEU A 112 -8.51 1.12 4.36
CA LEU A 112 -7.22 0.81 4.96
C LEU A 112 -6.15 1.67 4.27
N LEU A 113 -5.49 2.55 5.01
CA LEU A 113 -4.44 3.43 4.48
C LEU A 113 -3.08 2.74 4.53
N ALA A 114 -2.75 2.18 5.69
CA ALA A 114 -1.48 1.52 5.96
C ALA A 114 -1.62 0.47 7.06
N LEU A 115 -0.82 -0.59 6.99
CA LEU A 115 -0.73 -1.66 7.99
C LEU A 115 0.73 -2.09 8.14
N LYS A 116 1.28 -2.05 9.36
CA LYS A 116 2.63 -2.55 9.64
C LYS A 116 2.56 -3.88 10.38
N VAL A 117 3.10 -4.94 9.78
CA VAL A 117 3.06 -6.31 10.34
C VAL A 117 4.35 -7.07 10.05
N GLY A 118 4.56 -8.18 10.76
CA GLY A 118 5.67 -9.08 10.46
C GLY A 118 5.37 -9.98 9.25
N GLU A 119 6.42 -10.54 8.67
CA GLU A 119 6.43 -11.38 7.45
C GLU A 119 5.27 -12.39 7.37
N GLY A 120 5.07 -13.22 8.39
CA GLY A 120 4.04 -14.26 8.36
C GLY A 120 2.62 -13.71 8.22
N VAL A 121 2.32 -12.59 8.91
CA VAL A 121 1.01 -11.93 8.81
C VAL A 121 0.89 -11.21 7.47
N ALA A 122 1.96 -10.57 6.98
CA ALA A 122 1.99 -9.93 5.67
C ALA A 122 1.67 -10.90 4.53
N ARG A 123 2.28 -12.11 4.54
CA ARG A 123 1.95 -13.17 3.58
C ARG A 123 0.47 -13.51 3.59
N GLY A 124 -0.12 -13.69 4.78
CA GLY A 124 -1.54 -13.98 4.94
C GLY A 124 -2.44 -12.84 4.42
N VAL A 125 -2.07 -11.59 4.69
CA VAL A 125 -2.82 -10.41 4.20
C VAL A 125 -2.81 -10.35 2.67
N ILE A 126 -1.65 -10.54 2.05
CA ILE A 126 -1.49 -10.50 0.59
C ILE A 126 -2.24 -11.66 -0.07
N ALA A 127 -2.04 -12.89 0.41
CA ALA A 127 -2.68 -14.09 -0.14
C ALA A 127 -4.21 -14.01 -0.12
N ASN A 128 -4.78 -13.47 0.96
CA ASN A 128 -6.22 -13.40 1.15
C ASN A 128 -6.82 -12.03 0.75
N ARG A 129 -6.03 -11.13 0.16
CA ARG A 129 -6.45 -9.78 -0.27
C ARG A 129 -7.14 -8.97 0.85
N VAL A 130 -6.58 -9.00 2.06
CA VAL A 130 -7.13 -8.33 3.25
C VAL A 130 -6.79 -6.83 3.23
N PHE A 131 -7.47 -6.07 2.37
CA PHE A 131 -7.16 -4.66 2.06
C PHE A 131 -8.27 -3.67 2.42
N ARG A 132 -9.08 -3.97 3.45
CA ARG A 132 -10.16 -3.11 3.94
C ARG A 132 -10.08 -2.94 5.45
N ALA A 133 -10.56 -1.81 5.96
CA ALA A 133 -10.43 -1.45 7.37
C ALA A 133 -11.11 -2.44 8.32
N ASP A 134 -12.28 -2.97 7.95
CA ASP A 134 -13.04 -3.95 8.72
C ASP A 134 -12.28 -5.27 8.89
N LEU A 135 -11.62 -5.75 7.84
CA LEU A 135 -10.83 -6.97 7.87
C LEU A 135 -9.53 -6.79 8.69
N ALA A 136 -8.90 -5.60 8.58
CA ALA A 136 -7.68 -5.27 9.31
C ALA A 136 -7.85 -5.27 10.83
N LYS A 137 -9.07 -5.02 11.35
CA LYS A 137 -9.36 -5.01 12.80
C LYS A 137 -9.10 -6.35 13.49
N SER A 138 -9.13 -7.46 12.75
CA SER A 138 -8.80 -8.78 13.31
C SER A 138 -7.30 -9.04 13.42
N LEU A 139 -6.48 -8.24 12.72
CA LEU A 139 -5.03 -8.44 12.58
C LEU A 139 -4.21 -7.38 13.32
N ALA A 140 -4.80 -6.21 13.59
CA ALA A 140 -4.07 -5.05 14.09
C ALA A 140 -4.97 -4.11 14.91
N GLU A 141 -4.32 -3.34 15.79
CA GLU A 141 -4.91 -2.17 16.43
C GLU A 141 -5.11 -1.07 15.38
N VAL A 142 -6.36 -0.65 15.18
CA VAL A 142 -6.74 0.32 14.15
C VAL A 142 -6.81 1.73 14.72
N LYS A 143 -6.15 2.68 14.05
CA LYS A 143 -6.17 4.11 14.36
C LYS A 143 -6.79 4.90 13.20
N GLN A 144 -7.68 5.83 13.50
CA GLN A 144 -8.19 6.76 12.49
C GLN A 144 -7.10 7.78 12.14
N ALA A 145 -6.96 8.06 10.85
CA ALA A 145 -6.08 9.10 10.36
C ALA A 145 -6.75 9.81 9.19
N ASP A 146 -6.68 11.13 9.19
CA ASP A 146 -7.14 11.95 8.07
C ASP A 146 -5.95 12.21 7.13
N LEU A 147 -5.62 11.20 6.33
CA LEU A 147 -4.59 11.30 5.30
C LEU A 147 -5.22 11.56 3.93
N GLU A 148 -4.44 12.18 3.06
CA GLU A 148 -4.81 12.41 1.67
C GLU A 148 -4.82 11.08 0.90
N VAL A 149 -5.95 10.79 0.27
CA VAL A 149 -6.16 9.59 -0.54
C VAL A 149 -6.80 10.04 -1.84
N ILE A 150 -6.22 9.64 -2.96
CA ILE A 150 -6.77 9.96 -4.27
C ILE A 150 -8.11 9.26 -4.44
N GLU A 151 -9.16 10.06 -4.55
CA GLU A 151 -10.53 9.65 -4.89
C GLU A 151 -11.23 10.76 -5.69
N HIS A 152 -12.26 10.39 -6.45
CA HIS A 152 -13.17 11.29 -7.16
C HIS A 152 -14.52 11.35 -6.45
#